data_AF-A0A0G1FF94-F1
#
_entry.id   AF-A0A0G1FF94-F1
#
_cell.length_a   1.000
_cell.length_b   1.000
_cell.length_c   1.000
_cell.angle_alpha   90.00
_cell.angle_beta   90.00
_cell.angle_gamma   90.00
#
_symmetry.space_group_name_H-M   'P 1'
#
loop_
_entity.id
_entity.type
_entity.pdbx_description
1 polymer ?
#
loop_
_entity_poly.entity_id
_entity_poly.type
_entity_poly.pdbx_seq_one_letter_code
_entity_poly.pdbx_strand_id
1 'polypeptide(L)'
;MERGSRVRIIGNASEEGKEKVRVDIDNAFHHHIEYLPNDLREKFQQNELPKIEQEIALIACVNKATNELLEQCGIDVFDVPVENYHILPADIYKEISLFGHAEHQWIEQSMVFNADHVRKSPVYFGSCVFHETLHIKAHLSLLVQGEGDDLWIYYYRAGVSAGGTFQDELHKHFSGLDEAIIACQQKEFTHRLLSLTVLEEEKDWLLSDEALAKKKRFAEKHDLSEDEIIWVSKSDPDDFEGMGYASQRRVLEYVCKEIQKEFPDRFSVVDDVFKEFLQAHFTGRLLPIARLVEETFGEGSFRLLGNMGVEQDSGVLYLESLQKARGRHIRGRIPGKEKV
;
A
#
# COMPACT_ATOMS: atom_id res chain seq x y z
N MET A 1 22.66 14.23 -8.26
CA MET A 1 21.99 13.27 -7.37
C MET A 1 20.62 13.02 -7.94
N GLU A 2 20.28 11.75 -8.17
CA GLU A 2 18.89 11.35 -8.42
C GLU A 2 18.04 11.84 -7.24
N ARG A 3 16.82 12.31 -7.46
CA ARG A 3 15.98 12.87 -6.38
C ARG A 3 15.14 11.74 -5.78
N GLY A 4 15.19 11.54 -4.46
CA GLY A 4 14.24 10.70 -3.73
C GLY A 4 12.90 11.39 -3.48
N SER A 5 12.06 10.78 -2.62
CA SER A 5 10.76 11.33 -2.25
C SER A 5 10.89 12.67 -1.50
N ARG A 6 10.00 13.63 -1.77
CA ARG A 6 9.98 14.91 -1.04
C ARG A 6 9.30 14.74 0.32
N VAL A 7 10.09 14.44 1.34
CA VAL A 7 9.60 14.28 2.72
C VAL A 7 9.26 15.63 3.35
N ARG A 8 8.03 15.76 3.85
CA ARG A 8 7.60 16.92 4.63
C ARG A 8 7.94 16.71 6.09
N ILE A 9 8.63 17.67 6.70
CA ILE A 9 8.95 17.64 8.13
C ILE A 9 8.21 18.77 8.84
N ILE A 10 7.50 18.42 9.91
CA ILE A 10 6.77 19.35 10.78
C ILE A 10 7.18 19.12 12.24
N GLY A 11 6.67 19.94 13.16
CA GLY A 11 6.93 19.80 14.60
C GLY A 11 7.69 20.97 15.19
N ASN A 12 8.02 20.86 16.48
CA ASN A 12 8.58 21.94 17.30
C ASN A 12 10.11 21.89 17.42
N ALA A 13 10.79 20.90 16.81
CA ALA A 13 12.25 20.90 16.73
C ALA A 13 12.79 22.15 16.01
N SER A 14 14.06 22.48 16.27
CA SER A 14 14.75 23.57 15.57
C SER A 14 14.81 23.32 14.06
N GLU A 15 14.94 24.38 13.26
CA GLU A 15 15.07 24.22 11.80
C GLU A 15 16.34 23.43 11.43
N GLU A 16 17.41 23.56 12.20
CA GLU A 16 18.62 22.73 12.06
C GLU A 16 18.33 21.25 12.32
N GLY A 17 17.58 20.92 13.39
CA GLY A 17 17.18 19.55 13.67
C GLY A 17 16.27 18.95 12.60
N LYS A 18 15.33 19.73 12.08
CA LYS A 18 14.47 19.31 10.96
C LYS A 18 15.27 19.09 9.67
N GLU A 19 16.28 19.91 9.41
CA GLU A 19 17.16 19.73 8.25
C GLU A 19 18.04 18.50 8.41
N LYS A 20 18.57 18.24 9.62
CA LYS A 20 19.30 17.00 9.92
C LYS A 20 18.47 15.77 9.58
N VAL A 21 17.22 15.69 10.06
CA VAL A 21 16.30 14.58 9.75
C VAL A 21 16.01 14.48 8.24
N ARG A 22 15.87 15.61 7.54
CA ARG A 22 15.67 15.61 6.09
C ARG A 22 16.84 14.95 5.35
N VAL A 23 18.06 15.36 5.72
CA VAL A 23 19.30 14.84 5.16
C VAL A 23 19.46 13.37 5.51
N ASP A 24 19.16 12.97 6.74
CA ASP A 24 19.26 11.58 7.18
C ASP A 24 18.34 10.65 6.37
N ILE A 25 17.12 11.10 6.04
CA ILE A 25 16.18 10.30 5.24
C ILE A 25 16.58 10.26 3.76
N ASP A 26 17.03 11.38 3.20
CA ASP A 26 17.56 11.41 1.82
C ASP A 26 18.78 10.49 1.69
N ASN A 27 19.65 10.51 2.70
CA ASN A 27 20.78 9.60 2.79
C ASN A 27 20.33 8.15 3.03
N ALA A 28 19.31 7.88 3.86
CA ALA A 28 18.77 6.54 4.03
C ALA A 28 18.20 6.01 2.70
N PHE A 29 17.62 6.88 1.87
CA PHE A 29 17.15 6.50 0.54
C PHE A 29 18.30 6.09 -0.39
N HIS A 30 19.43 6.81 -0.39
CA HIS A 30 20.54 6.56 -1.33
C HIS A 30 21.67 5.65 -0.78
N HIS A 31 21.78 5.54 0.53
CA HIS A 31 22.87 4.89 1.28
C HIS A 31 22.34 4.09 2.46
N HIS A 32 21.14 3.49 2.33
CA HIS A 32 20.38 2.81 3.38
C HIS A 32 21.23 2.04 4.41
N ILE A 33 22.04 1.08 3.95
CA ILE A 33 22.85 0.21 4.83
C ILE A 33 23.81 1.02 5.73
N GLU A 34 24.33 2.15 5.24
CA GLU A 34 25.24 3.01 5.99
C GLU A 34 24.54 3.85 7.07
N TYR A 35 23.22 3.96 7.01
CA TYR A 35 22.39 4.73 7.95
C TYR A 35 21.57 3.84 8.88
N LEU A 36 21.61 2.51 8.70
CA LEU A 36 21.08 1.56 9.66
C LEU A 36 21.89 1.57 10.99
N PRO A 37 21.22 1.34 12.13
CA PRO A 37 21.86 0.96 13.39
C PRO A 37 22.85 -0.20 13.19
N ASN A 38 23.96 -0.20 13.95
CA ASN A 38 25.07 -1.15 13.73
C ASN A 38 24.63 -2.63 13.80
N ASP A 39 23.76 -2.97 14.75
CA ASP A 39 23.24 -4.32 14.92
C ASP A 39 22.38 -4.75 13.72
N LEU A 40 21.50 -3.88 13.24
CA LEU A 40 20.75 -4.14 12.02
C LEU A 40 21.67 -4.24 10.80
N ARG A 41 22.58 -3.28 10.62
CA ARG A 41 23.57 -3.30 9.53
C ARG A 41 24.34 -4.61 9.46
N GLU A 42 24.86 -5.08 10.59
CA GLU A 42 25.58 -6.36 10.66
C GLU A 42 24.68 -7.52 10.25
N LYS A 43 23.41 -7.54 10.69
CA LYS A 43 22.44 -8.57 10.28
C LYS A 43 22.21 -8.57 8.77
N PHE A 44 21.97 -7.42 8.15
CA PHE A 44 21.79 -7.32 6.70
C PHE A 44 23.04 -7.78 5.95
N GLN A 45 24.22 -7.27 6.33
CA GLN A 45 25.49 -7.61 5.68
C GLN A 45 25.84 -9.10 5.77
N GLN A 46 25.46 -9.78 6.85
CA GLN A 46 25.79 -11.19 7.07
C GLN A 46 24.75 -12.15 6.48
N ASN A 47 23.49 -11.73 6.39
CA ASN A 47 22.37 -12.65 6.12
C ASN A 47 21.55 -12.33 4.86
N GLU A 48 21.67 -11.12 4.28
CA GLU A 48 20.94 -10.82 3.05
C GLU A 48 21.33 -11.79 1.94
N LEU A 49 20.33 -12.39 1.33
CA LEU A 49 20.53 -13.27 0.19
C LEU A 49 20.75 -12.39 -1.05
N PRO A 50 21.76 -12.70 -1.88
CA PRO A 50 21.99 -11.96 -3.11
C PRO A 50 20.76 -12.10 -4.00
N LYS A 51 20.35 -10.98 -4.60
CA LYS A 51 19.24 -10.96 -5.55
C LYS A 51 19.64 -11.66 -6.84
N ILE A 52 18.75 -12.47 -7.39
CA ILE A 52 18.96 -13.10 -8.69
C ILE A 52 18.53 -12.16 -9.83
N GLU A 53 18.96 -12.43 -11.06
CA GLU A 53 18.67 -11.58 -12.23
C GLU A 53 17.17 -11.35 -12.44
N GLN A 54 16.35 -12.39 -12.22
CA GLN A 54 14.89 -12.27 -12.31
C GLN A 54 14.31 -11.30 -11.26
N GLU A 55 14.81 -11.33 -10.03
CA GLU A 55 14.37 -10.42 -8.96
C GLU A 55 14.73 -8.97 -9.29
N ILE A 56 15.95 -8.73 -9.80
CA ILE A 56 16.41 -7.40 -10.23
C ILE A 56 15.56 -6.88 -11.40
N ALA A 57 15.26 -7.73 -12.38
CA ALA A 57 14.41 -7.36 -13.51
C ALA A 57 12.97 -7.01 -13.08
N LEU A 58 12.41 -7.75 -12.11
CA LEU A 58 11.09 -7.45 -11.54
C LEU A 58 11.08 -6.12 -10.78
N ILE A 59 12.10 -5.84 -9.97
CA ILE A 59 12.25 -4.54 -9.27
C ILE A 59 12.28 -3.39 -10.29
N ALA A 60 13.06 -3.51 -11.36
CA ALA A 60 13.11 -2.50 -12.42
C ALA A 60 11.74 -2.29 -13.10
N CYS A 61 11.01 -3.38 -13.38
CA CYS A 61 9.66 -3.30 -13.94
C CYS A 61 8.67 -2.62 -12.99
N VAL A 62 8.75 -2.90 -11.69
CA VAL A 62 7.93 -2.26 -10.67
C VAL A 62 8.24 -0.77 -10.55
N ASN A 63 9.51 -0.38 -10.54
CA ASN A 63 9.89 1.04 -10.52
C ASN A 63 9.28 1.80 -11.69
N LYS A 64 9.37 1.23 -12.90
CA LYS A 64 8.72 1.79 -14.09
C LYS A 64 7.20 1.90 -13.92
N ALA A 65 6.53 0.83 -13.50
CA ALA A 65 5.07 0.80 -13.39
C ALA A 65 4.56 1.79 -12.32
N THR A 66 5.27 1.92 -11.20
CA THR A 66 4.92 2.89 -10.14
C THR A 66 5.24 4.33 -10.54
N ASN A 67 6.28 4.56 -11.36
CA ASN A 67 6.56 5.87 -11.95
C ASN A 67 5.45 6.31 -12.92
N GLU A 68 4.92 5.40 -13.73
CA GLU A 68 3.75 5.70 -14.59
C GLU A 68 2.56 6.20 -13.76
N LEU A 69 2.36 5.69 -12.54
CA LEU A 69 1.31 6.16 -11.62
C LEU A 69 1.63 7.56 -11.04
N LEU A 70 2.88 7.83 -10.67
CA LEU A 70 3.31 9.16 -10.23
C LEU A 70 3.10 10.21 -11.33
N GLU A 71 3.46 9.90 -12.58
CA GLU A 71 3.28 10.78 -13.74
C GLU A 71 1.80 11.09 -14.00
N GLN A 72 0.94 10.07 -13.93
CA GLN A 72 -0.52 10.25 -14.05
C GLN A 72 -1.07 11.18 -12.97
N CYS A 73 -0.43 11.22 -11.80
CA CYS A 73 -0.76 12.13 -10.71
C CYS A 73 0.00 13.47 -10.76
N GLY A 74 0.79 13.73 -11.80
CA GLY A 74 1.57 14.96 -11.96
C GLY A 74 2.66 15.14 -10.91
N ILE A 75 3.28 14.05 -10.47
CA ILE A 75 4.34 14.03 -9.45
C ILE A 75 5.67 13.66 -10.11
N ASP A 76 6.76 14.27 -9.62
CA ASP A 76 8.12 13.92 -10.06
C ASP A 76 8.39 12.42 -9.81
N VAL A 77 8.84 11.72 -10.86
CA VAL A 77 9.20 10.30 -10.77
C VAL A 77 10.57 10.11 -10.13
N PHE A 78 10.75 8.96 -9.51
CA PHE A 78 12.04 8.51 -8.99
C PHE A 78 12.04 6.99 -8.83
N ASP A 79 13.21 6.38 -8.99
CA ASP A 79 13.39 4.95 -8.78
C ASP A 79 13.85 4.69 -7.34
N VAL A 80 13.29 3.67 -6.71
CA VAL A 80 13.82 3.14 -5.46
C VAL A 80 15.04 2.27 -5.81
N PRO A 81 16.22 2.53 -5.22
CA PRO A 81 17.42 1.74 -5.51
C PRO A 81 17.22 0.26 -5.20
N VAL A 82 17.84 -0.62 -5.99
CA VAL A 82 17.75 -2.08 -5.81
C VAL A 82 18.31 -2.49 -4.44
N GLU A 83 19.24 -1.72 -3.93
CA GLU A 83 19.88 -1.87 -2.62
C GLU A 83 18.91 -1.70 -1.45
N ASN A 84 17.74 -1.08 -1.65
CA ASN A 84 16.75 -0.83 -0.61
C ASN A 84 15.70 -1.96 -0.50
N TYR A 85 15.79 -2.98 -1.36
CA TYR A 85 14.95 -4.18 -1.29
C TYR A 85 15.76 -5.29 -0.65
N HIS A 86 15.40 -5.82 0.50
CA HIS A 86 16.22 -6.82 1.20
C HIS A 86 15.53 -8.16 1.27
N ILE A 87 16.19 -9.21 0.77
CA ILE A 87 15.65 -10.57 0.81
C ILE A 87 16.38 -11.33 1.91
N LEU A 88 15.64 -11.68 2.97
CA LEU A 88 16.19 -12.23 4.20
C LEU A 88 15.72 -13.67 4.43
N PRO A 89 16.56 -14.55 4.99
CA PRO A 89 16.12 -15.85 5.53
C PRO A 89 14.97 -15.68 6.54
N ALA A 90 14.09 -16.67 6.63
CA ALA A 90 12.84 -16.54 7.40
C ALA A 90 13.04 -16.32 8.91
N ASP A 91 14.11 -16.85 9.50
CA ASP A 91 14.50 -16.62 10.89
C ASP A 91 14.93 -15.16 11.11
N ILE A 92 15.80 -14.64 10.24
CA ILE A 92 16.26 -13.24 10.30
C ILE A 92 15.12 -12.26 10.01
N TYR A 93 14.26 -12.57 9.03
CA TYR A 93 13.08 -11.76 8.71
C TYR A 93 12.19 -11.56 9.95
N LYS A 94 11.92 -12.63 10.72
CA LYS A 94 11.07 -12.58 11.93
C LYS A 94 11.67 -11.77 13.08
N GLU A 95 12.97 -11.51 13.05
CA GLU A 95 13.62 -10.64 14.04
C GLU A 95 13.48 -9.16 13.70
N ILE A 96 13.23 -8.84 12.44
CA ILE A 96 13.20 -7.46 11.92
C ILE A 96 11.77 -7.01 11.62
N SER A 97 10.94 -7.90 11.11
CA SER A 97 9.56 -7.66 10.71
C SER A 97 8.59 -8.37 11.65
N LEU A 98 7.49 -7.69 11.95
CA LEU A 98 6.46 -8.18 12.88
C LEU A 98 5.29 -8.86 12.14
N PHE A 99 5.15 -8.66 10.83
CA PHE A 99 3.96 -9.05 10.08
C PHE A 99 4.29 -9.56 8.67
N GLY A 100 3.41 -10.42 8.15
CA GLY A 100 3.39 -10.80 6.73
C GLY A 100 4.66 -11.47 6.18
N HIS A 101 4.87 -11.26 4.88
CA HIS A 101 6.00 -11.80 4.10
C HIS A 101 6.82 -10.71 3.41
N ALA A 102 6.34 -9.47 3.48
CA ALA A 102 7.02 -8.26 3.07
C ALA A 102 6.61 -7.12 4.01
N GLU A 103 7.51 -6.17 4.24
CA GLU A 103 7.24 -4.97 5.03
C GLU A 103 8.12 -3.81 4.53
N HIS A 104 7.52 -2.63 4.36
CA HIS A 104 8.22 -1.38 4.09
C HIS A 104 8.61 -0.65 5.39
N GLN A 105 9.67 0.13 5.32
CA GLN A 105 10.19 0.94 6.41
C GLN A 105 10.25 2.41 5.99
N TRP A 106 9.37 3.24 6.56
CA TRP A 106 9.21 4.64 6.14
C TRP A 106 10.40 5.54 6.44
N ILE A 107 11.09 5.34 7.56
CA ILE A 107 12.18 6.24 7.96
C ILE A 107 13.47 5.78 7.28
N GLU A 108 13.69 4.47 7.29
CA GLU A 108 14.85 3.81 6.71
C GLU A 108 14.78 3.73 5.18
N GLN A 109 13.61 4.00 4.60
CA GLN A 109 13.35 4.02 3.15
C GLN A 109 13.70 2.69 2.45
N SER A 110 13.42 1.58 3.12
CA SER A 110 13.72 0.22 2.65
C SER A 110 12.52 -0.71 2.73
N MET A 111 12.68 -1.91 2.18
CA MET A 111 11.68 -2.96 2.19
C MET A 111 12.37 -4.28 2.50
N VAL A 112 11.76 -5.10 3.35
CA VAL A 112 12.27 -6.43 3.70
C VAL A 112 11.30 -7.50 3.21
N PHE A 113 11.84 -8.62 2.73
CA PHE A 113 11.09 -9.72 2.14
C PHE A 113 11.54 -11.06 2.74
N ASN A 114 10.58 -11.90 3.09
CA ASN A 114 10.86 -13.25 3.59
C ASN A 114 11.16 -14.20 2.42
N ALA A 115 12.42 -14.61 2.30
CA ALA A 115 12.92 -15.43 1.21
C ALA A 115 12.13 -16.74 1.02
N ASP A 116 11.72 -17.39 2.12
CA ASP A 116 11.00 -18.67 2.08
C ASP A 116 9.61 -18.54 1.45
N HIS A 117 9.06 -17.33 1.38
CA HIS A 117 7.79 -17.05 0.74
C HIS A 117 8.00 -16.47 -0.65
N VAL A 118 8.76 -15.36 -0.76
CA VAL A 118 8.85 -14.64 -2.03
C VAL A 118 9.60 -15.40 -3.12
N ARG A 119 10.56 -16.27 -2.77
CA ARG A 119 11.32 -17.05 -3.77
C ARG A 119 10.60 -18.28 -4.29
N LYS A 120 9.48 -18.69 -3.67
CA LYS A 120 8.64 -19.78 -4.19
C LYS A 120 7.86 -19.36 -5.43
N SER A 121 7.62 -18.05 -5.59
CA SER A 121 6.78 -17.51 -6.64
C SER A 121 7.30 -16.14 -7.09
N PRO A 122 7.99 -16.07 -8.24
CA PRO A 122 8.40 -14.79 -8.84
C PRO A 122 7.22 -13.85 -9.11
N VAL A 123 6.03 -14.40 -9.38
CA VAL A 123 4.79 -13.62 -9.50
C VAL A 123 4.42 -12.97 -8.17
N TYR A 124 4.45 -13.74 -7.08
CA TYR A 124 4.18 -13.22 -5.74
C TYR A 124 5.21 -12.17 -5.33
N PHE A 125 6.51 -12.44 -5.56
CA PHE A 125 7.57 -11.45 -5.33
C PHE A 125 7.30 -10.14 -6.07
N GLY A 126 7.05 -10.19 -7.39
CA GLY A 126 6.74 -8.97 -8.17
C GLY A 126 5.51 -8.22 -7.64
N SER A 127 4.48 -8.95 -7.22
CA SER A 127 3.27 -8.40 -6.59
C SER A 127 3.56 -7.71 -5.25
N CYS A 128 4.38 -8.31 -4.37
CA CYS A 128 4.79 -7.73 -3.09
C CYS A 128 5.71 -6.52 -3.28
N VAL A 129 6.70 -6.62 -4.17
CA VAL A 129 7.62 -5.52 -4.50
C VAL A 129 6.83 -4.30 -4.98
N PHE A 130 5.80 -4.50 -5.81
CA PHE A 130 4.91 -3.41 -6.23
C PHE A 130 4.15 -2.78 -5.06
N HIS A 131 3.58 -3.60 -4.19
CA HIS A 131 2.86 -3.14 -3.00
C HIS A 131 3.73 -2.27 -2.09
N GLU A 132 4.89 -2.81 -1.68
CA GLU A 132 5.80 -2.09 -0.77
C GLU A 132 6.44 -0.86 -1.43
N THR A 133 6.71 -0.91 -2.75
CA THR A 133 7.23 0.26 -3.48
C THR A 133 6.21 1.39 -3.51
N LEU A 134 4.92 1.10 -3.62
CA LEU A 134 3.88 2.12 -3.55
C LEU A 134 3.84 2.80 -2.18
N HIS A 135 4.05 2.05 -1.10
CA HIS A 135 4.26 2.66 0.21
C HIS A 135 5.45 3.62 0.15
N ILE A 136 6.66 3.18 -0.19
CA ILE A 136 7.84 4.07 -0.25
C ILE A 136 7.62 5.33 -1.12
N LYS A 137 6.86 5.22 -2.22
CA LYS A 137 6.55 6.34 -3.12
C LYS A 137 5.39 7.22 -2.68
N ALA A 138 4.71 6.86 -1.59
CA ALA A 138 3.60 7.63 -1.05
C ALA A 138 4.05 8.98 -0.48
N HIS A 139 3.09 9.88 -0.27
CA HIS A 139 3.37 11.11 0.46
C HIS A 139 3.85 10.82 1.88
N LEU A 140 5.04 11.26 2.27
CA LEU A 140 5.53 11.15 3.64
C LEU A 140 5.59 12.51 4.34
N SER A 141 4.97 12.59 5.52
CA SER A 141 5.13 13.65 6.50
C SER A 141 5.58 13.08 7.84
N LEU A 142 6.63 13.67 8.42
CA LEU A 142 7.15 13.30 9.73
C LEU A 142 6.97 14.44 10.73
N LEU A 143 6.63 14.08 11.96
CA LEU A 143 6.60 14.97 13.11
C LEU A 143 7.92 14.82 13.87
N VAL A 144 8.71 15.89 13.93
CA VAL A 144 9.99 15.93 14.62
C VAL A 144 9.89 16.83 15.85
N GLN A 145 10.17 16.27 17.01
CA GLN A 145 10.12 16.95 18.31
C GLN A 145 11.48 16.84 19.02
N GLY A 146 11.74 17.71 20.00
CA GLY A 146 12.98 17.71 20.79
C GLY A 146 13.92 18.87 20.47
N GLU A 147 15.03 18.93 21.20
CA GLU A 147 16.06 19.97 21.09
C GLU A 147 17.46 19.35 21.05
N GLY A 148 18.38 20.00 20.33
CA GLY A 148 19.75 19.50 20.18
C GLY A 148 19.81 18.16 19.45
N ASP A 149 20.52 17.19 20.02
CA ASP A 149 20.67 15.84 19.46
C ASP A 149 19.56 14.87 19.88
N ASP A 150 18.70 15.25 20.84
CA ASP A 150 17.61 14.41 21.35
C ASP A 150 16.33 14.62 20.52
N LEU A 151 16.39 14.27 19.24
CA LEU A 151 15.26 14.38 18.32
C LEU A 151 14.40 13.10 18.33
N TRP A 152 13.09 13.30 18.45
CA TRP A 152 12.07 12.26 18.36
C TRP A 152 11.36 12.38 17.01
N ILE A 153 11.39 11.31 16.23
CA ILE A 153 10.80 11.26 14.89
C ILE A 153 9.57 10.36 14.95
N TYR A 154 8.42 10.94 14.64
CA TYR A 154 7.17 10.21 14.56
C TYR A 154 6.63 10.24 13.15
N TYR A 155 6.11 9.09 12.74
CA TYR A 155 5.23 8.99 11.60
C TYR A 155 4.00 9.88 11.80
N TYR A 156 3.83 10.91 10.96
CA TYR A 156 2.64 11.76 10.99
C TYR A 156 1.66 11.39 9.88
N ARG A 157 2.13 11.27 8.62
CA ARG A 157 1.30 10.86 7.48
C ARG A 157 2.11 10.12 6.43
N ALA A 158 1.55 9.06 5.87
CA ALA A 158 2.06 8.23 4.77
C ALA A 158 0.88 7.94 3.88
N GLY A 159 0.97 8.26 2.61
CA GLY A 159 -0.16 8.04 1.73
C GLY A 159 -1.38 8.83 2.20
N VAL A 160 -2.50 8.11 2.35
CA VAL A 160 -3.70 8.66 2.98
C VAL A 160 -3.78 8.41 4.49
N SER A 161 -2.93 7.52 5.02
CA SER A 161 -2.84 7.22 6.44
C SER A 161 -2.43 8.45 7.25
N ALA A 162 -2.96 8.55 8.46
CA ALA A 162 -2.63 9.61 9.41
C ALA A 162 -2.36 9.01 10.79
N GLY A 163 -1.19 9.31 11.32
CA GLY A 163 -0.80 9.03 12.70
C GLY A 163 -1.01 10.26 13.59
N GLY A 164 -1.32 10.02 14.85
CA GLY A 164 -1.34 11.06 15.87
C GLY A 164 -1.24 10.45 17.26
N THR A 165 -0.79 11.24 18.22
CA THR A 165 -0.86 10.89 19.63
C THR A 165 -2.13 11.51 20.22
N PHE A 166 -2.96 10.70 20.86
CA PHE A 166 -4.08 11.17 21.68
C PHE A 166 -3.97 10.48 23.03
N GLN A 167 -3.89 11.27 24.11
CA GLN A 167 -3.70 10.75 25.47
C GLN A 167 -2.53 9.76 25.60
N ASP A 168 -1.40 10.08 24.97
CA ASP A 168 -0.18 9.26 24.93
C ASP A 168 -0.32 7.90 24.22
N GLU A 169 -1.46 7.63 23.57
CA GLU A 169 -1.65 6.48 22.67
C GLU A 169 -1.45 6.88 21.21
N LEU A 170 -0.71 6.07 20.45
CA LEU A 170 -0.54 6.25 19.02
C LEU A 170 -1.80 5.75 18.30
N HIS A 171 -2.59 6.66 17.76
CA HIS A 171 -3.72 6.33 16.91
C HIS A 171 -3.34 6.43 15.44
N LYS A 172 -3.75 5.43 14.67
CA LYS A 172 -3.64 5.40 13.21
C LYS A 172 -5.04 5.45 12.61
N HIS A 173 -5.27 6.41 11.73
CA HIS A 173 -6.47 6.49 10.91
C HIS A 173 -6.13 6.24 9.44
N PHE A 174 -7.12 5.79 8.68
CA PHE A 174 -7.08 5.52 7.25
C PHE A 174 -6.11 4.40 6.83
N SER A 175 -5.58 3.59 7.76
CA SER A 175 -4.69 2.47 7.40
C SER A 175 -5.37 1.49 6.46
N GLY A 176 -6.59 1.05 6.75
CA GLY A 176 -7.33 0.17 5.85
C GLY A 176 -7.65 0.81 4.50
N LEU A 177 -7.86 2.14 4.46
CA LEU A 177 -8.09 2.85 3.19
C LEU A 177 -6.81 2.93 2.36
N ASP A 178 -5.67 3.19 2.99
CA ASP A 178 -4.36 3.25 2.33
C ASP A 178 -4.00 1.89 1.72
N GLU A 179 -4.15 0.82 2.50
CA GLU A 179 -4.00 -0.56 2.00
C GLU A 179 -4.99 -0.87 0.86
N ALA A 180 -6.23 -0.38 0.93
CA ALA A 180 -7.21 -0.57 -0.15
C ALA A 180 -6.74 0.06 -1.47
N ILE A 181 -6.21 1.28 -1.42
CA ILE A 181 -5.72 2.01 -2.60
C ILE A 181 -4.58 1.23 -3.24
N ILE A 182 -3.60 0.83 -2.42
CA ILE A 182 -2.41 0.10 -2.88
C ILE A 182 -2.81 -1.27 -3.43
N ALA A 183 -3.62 -2.03 -2.70
CA ALA A 183 -4.00 -3.38 -3.09
C ALA A 183 -4.92 -3.40 -4.32
N CYS A 184 -5.71 -2.35 -4.58
CA CYS A 184 -6.43 -2.18 -5.85
C CYS A 184 -5.44 -2.05 -7.02
N GLN A 185 -4.42 -1.17 -6.91
CA GLN A 185 -3.38 -1.05 -7.95
C GLN A 185 -2.52 -2.31 -8.07
N GLN A 186 -2.23 -2.97 -6.96
CA GLN A 186 -1.49 -4.23 -6.93
C GLN A 186 -2.22 -5.30 -7.75
N LYS A 187 -3.53 -5.46 -7.60
CA LYS A 187 -4.28 -6.44 -8.41
C LYS A 187 -4.18 -6.16 -9.90
N GLU A 188 -4.39 -4.91 -10.31
CA GLU A 188 -4.25 -4.50 -11.73
C GLU A 188 -2.83 -4.76 -12.26
N PHE A 189 -1.82 -4.43 -11.45
CA PHE A 189 -0.43 -4.69 -11.81
C PHE A 189 -0.11 -6.18 -11.89
N THR A 190 -0.58 -7.00 -10.97
CA THR A 190 -0.30 -8.44 -10.95
C THR A 190 -0.86 -9.15 -12.18
N HIS A 191 -2.00 -8.69 -12.71
CA HIS A 191 -2.50 -9.17 -14.01
C HIS A 191 -1.57 -8.79 -15.17
N ARG A 192 -0.98 -7.58 -15.15
CA ARG A 192 0.02 -7.15 -16.13
C ARG A 192 1.36 -7.87 -15.96
N LEU A 193 1.71 -8.28 -14.75
CA LEU A 193 2.99 -8.91 -14.43
C LEU A 193 3.24 -10.16 -15.29
N LEU A 194 2.21 -10.99 -15.50
CA LEU A 194 2.29 -12.20 -16.35
C LEU A 194 2.54 -11.91 -17.84
N SER A 195 2.55 -10.65 -18.27
CA SER A 195 2.96 -10.25 -19.62
C SER A 195 4.46 -10.00 -19.76
N LEU A 196 5.21 -9.97 -18.65
CA LEU A 196 6.65 -9.77 -18.66
C LEU A 196 7.37 -11.02 -19.15
N THR A 197 8.35 -10.84 -20.04
CA THR A 197 9.17 -11.94 -20.59
C THR A 197 9.91 -12.71 -19.50
N VAL A 198 10.30 -12.03 -18.41
CA VAL A 198 10.99 -12.67 -17.28
C VAL A 198 10.08 -13.63 -16.48
N LEU A 199 8.79 -13.69 -16.79
CA LEU A 199 7.79 -14.55 -16.16
C LEU A 199 7.09 -15.49 -17.15
N GLU A 200 7.71 -15.79 -18.29
CA GLU A 200 7.12 -16.65 -19.32
C GLU A 200 6.82 -18.06 -18.78
N GLU A 201 7.72 -18.63 -17.98
CA GLU A 201 7.52 -19.94 -17.35
C GLU A 201 6.36 -19.93 -16.34
N GLU A 202 6.27 -18.90 -15.51
CA GLU A 202 5.17 -18.74 -14.55
C GLU A 202 3.84 -18.52 -15.25
N LYS A 203 3.83 -17.76 -16.35
CA LYS A 203 2.66 -17.55 -17.17
C LYS A 203 2.17 -18.87 -17.79
N ASP A 204 3.07 -19.64 -18.40
CA ASP A 204 2.75 -20.94 -19.00
C ASP A 204 2.17 -21.90 -17.96
N TRP A 205 2.77 -21.94 -16.77
CA TRP A 205 2.23 -22.72 -15.65
C TRP A 205 0.83 -22.26 -15.24
N LEU A 206 0.65 -20.96 -14.97
CA LEU A 206 -0.63 -20.42 -14.46
C LEU A 206 -1.77 -20.48 -15.47
N LEU A 207 -1.47 -20.65 -16.76
CA LEU A 207 -2.44 -20.88 -17.83
C LEU A 207 -2.69 -22.37 -18.14
N SER A 208 -1.95 -23.29 -17.51
CA SER A 208 -2.16 -24.73 -17.70
C SER A 208 -3.48 -25.20 -17.09
N ASP A 209 -4.07 -26.25 -17.66
CA ASP A 209 -5.32 -26.87 -17.15
C ASP A 209 -5.19 -27.28 -15.68
N GLU A 210 -4.01 -27.74 -15.26
CA GLU A 210 -3.73 -28.13 -13.88
C GLU A 210 -3.80 -26.93 -12.94
N ALA A 211 -3.13 -25.82 -13.28
CA ALA A 211 -3.15 -24.62 -12.45
C ALA A 211 -4.55 -23.99 -12.38
N LEU A 212 -5.28 -23.95 -13.52
CA LEU A 212 -6.66 -23.46 -13.56
C LEU A 212 -7.59 -24.31 -12.69
N ALA A 213 -7.46 -25.64 -12.73
CA ALA A 213 -8.21 -26.53 -11.85
C ALA A 213 -7.88 -26.30 -10.37
N LYS A 214 -6.60 -26.09 -10.02
CA LYS A 214 -6.17 -25.73 -8.66
C LYS A 214 -6.79 -24.40 -8.22
N LYS A 215 -6.71 -23.35 -9.05
CA LYS A 215 -7.29 -22.02 -8.77
C LYS A 215 -8.79 -22.12 -8.48
N LYS A 216 -9.55 -22.79 -9.35
CA LYS A 216 -10.99 -23.00 -9.15
C LYS A 216 -11.29 -23.72 -7.83
N ARG A 217 -10.55 -24.78 -7.51
CA ARG A 217 -10.70 -25.52 -6.25
C ARG A 217 -10.43 -24.63 -5.02
N PHE A 218 -9.39 -23.79 -5.06
CA PHE A 218 -9.10 -22.85 -3.96
C PHE A 218 -10.17 -21.76 -3.86
N ALA A 219 -10.61 -21.20 -4.98
CA ALA A 219 -11.70 -20.22 -5.03
C ALA A 219 -12.97 -20.77 -4.35
N GLU A 220 -13.40 -21.98 -4.70
CA GLU A 220 -14.55 -22.65 -4.09
C GLU A 220 -14.32 -22.95 -2.59
N LYS A 221 -13.14 -23.44 -2.21
CA LYS A 221 -12.80 -23.80 -0.81
C LYS A 221 -12.78 -22.58 0.11
N HIS A 222 -12.36 -21.42 -0.38
CA HIS A 222 -12.16 -20.22 0.41
C HIS A 222 -13.25 -19.16 0.23
N ASP A 223 -14.31 -19.45 -0.54
CA ASP A 223 -15.36 -18.50 -0.92
C ASP A 223 -14.78 -17.21 -1.54
N LEU A 224 -13.80 -17.40 -2.42
CA LEU A 224 -13.12 -16.36 -3.17
C LEU A 224 -13.48 -16.46 -4.65
N SER A 225 -13.34 -15.36 -5.37
CA SER A 225 -13.35 -15.41 -6.83
C SER A 225 -12.01 -15.93 -7.34
N GLU A 226 -11.98 -16.59 -8.50
CA GLU A 226 -10.75 -17.15 -9.08
C GLU A 226 -9.70 -16.06 -9.38
N ASP A 227 -10.14 -14.84 -9.69
CA ASP A 227 -9.29 -13.68 -9.92
C ASP A 227 -8.60 -13.15 -8.65
N GLU A 228 -9.02 -13.61 -7.47
CA GLU A 228 -8.35 -13.35 -6.20
C GLU A 228 -7.17 -14.30 -5.97
N ILE A 229 -7.05 -15.38 -6.74
CA ILE A 229 -5.93 -16.34 -6.64
C ILE A 229 -4.86 -15.97 -7.67
N ILE A 230 -3.74 -15.40 -7.21
CA ILE A 230 -2.69 -14.90 -8.11
C ILE A 230 -1.66 -15.96 -8.46
N TRP A 231 -1.43 -16.94 -7.58
CA TRP A 231 -0.50 -18.03 -7.84
C TRP A 231 -0.94 -19.33 -7.16
N VAL A 232 -0.54 -20.46 -7.72
CA VAL A 232 -0.73 -21.81 -7.16
C VAL A 232 0.55 -22.61 -7.36
N SER A 233 0.91 -23.43 -6.38
CA SER A 233 2.13 -24.23 -6.44
C SER A 233 2.05 -25.37 -7.46
N LYS A 234 3.16 -25.60 -8.16
CA LYS A 234 3.32 -26.73 -9.08
C LYS A 234 3.51 -28.04 -8.33
N SER A 235 4.29 -28.02 -7.25
CA SER A 235 4.69 -29.21 -6.50
C SER A 235 3.79 -29.48 -5.28
N ASP A 236 3.32 -28.44 -4.61
CA ASP A 236 2.50 -28.57 -3.41
C ASP A 236 1.01 -28.42 -3.80
N PRO A 237 0.17 -29.44 -3.60
CA PRO A 237 -1.23 -29.37 -3.96
C PRO A 237 -2.03 -28.42 -3.06
N ASP A 238 -1.56 -28.01 -1.89
CA ASP A 238 -2.33 -27.18 -0.94
C ASP A 238 -1.79 -25.75 -0.80
N ASP A 239 -0.77 -25.39 -1.56
CA ASP A 239 -0.11 -24.08 -1.51
C ASP A 239 -0.58 -23.14 -2.64
N PHE A 240 -1.03 -21.94 -2.24
CA PHE A 240 -1.50 -20.90 -3.14
C PHE A 240 -1.30 -19.51 -2.53
N GLU A 241 -1.27 -18.50 -3.39
CA GLU A 241 -1.22 -17.09 -2.98
C GLU A 241 -2.46 -16.35 -3.47
N GLY A 242 -3.10 -15.66 -2.53
CA GLY A 242 -4.27 -14.82 -2.77
C GLY A 242 -3.91 -13.33 -2.80
N MET A 243 -4.80 -12.52 -3.37
CA MET A 243 -4.69 -11.07 -3.32
C MET A 243 -5.04 -10.54 -1.93
N GLY A 244 -4.21 -9.62 -1.42
CA GLY A 244 -4.39 -9.00 -0.10
C GLY A 244 -5.64 -8.12 -0.01
N TYR A 245 -6.08 -7.88 1.22
CA TYR A 245 -7.04 -6.82 1.58
C TYR A 245 -8.37 -6.83 0.82
N ALA A 246 -8.86 -8.00 0.40
CA ALA A 246 -10.09 -8.13 -0.39
C ALA A 246 -11.32 -7.42 0.24
N SER A 247 -11.42 -7.38 1.57
CA SER A 247 -12.52 -6.67 2.24
C SER A 247 -12.42 -5.15 2.14
N GLN A 248 -11.20 -4.60 2.31
CA GLN A 248 -10.91 -3.17 2.20
C GLN A 248 -11.06 -2.68 0.75
N ARG A 249 -10.58 -3.49 -0.21
CA ARG A 249 -10.75 -3.20 -1.64
C ARG A 249 -12.23 -3.13 -2.03
N ARG A 250 -13.06 -4.06 -1.55
CA ARG A 250 -14.53 -4.01 -1.75
C ARG A 250 -15.16 -2.74 -1.18
N VAL A 251 -14.68 -2.23 -0.04
CA VAL A 251 -15.13 -0.94 0.51
C VAL A 251 -14.79 0.19 -0.45
N LEU A 252 -13.54 0.27 -0.90
CA LEU A 252 -13.10 1.33 -1.80
C LEU A 252 -13.82 1.28 -3.15
N GLU A 253 -13.98 0.09 -3.73
CA GLU A 253 -14.77 -0.11 -4.96
C GLU A 253 -16.20 0.38 -4.81
N TYR A 254 -16.86 0.06 -3.68
CA TYR A 254 -18.20 0.54 -3.39
C TYR A 254 -18.25 2.06 -3.28
N VAL A 255 -17.30 2.66 -2.55
CA VAL A 255 -17.17 4.11 -2.42
C VAL A 255 -17.00 4.79 -3.78
N CYS A 256 -16.08 4.30 -4.61
CA CYS A 256 -15.85 4.84 -5.96
C CYS A 256 -17.10 4.71 -6.85
N LYS A 257 -17.78 3.55 -6.83
CA LYS A 257 -19.01 3.31 -7.60
C LYS A 257 -20.13 4.27 -7.21
N GLU A 258 -20.33 4.52 -5.92
CA GLU A 258 -21.38 5.44 -5.46
C GLU A 258 -21.05 6.91 -5.73
N ILE A 259 -19.79 7.32 -5.60
CA ILE A 259 -19.34 8.67 -5.98
C ILE A 259 -19.55 8.89 -7.49
N GLN A 260 -19.19 7.92 -8.33
CA GLN A 260 -19.39 8.02 -9.79
C GLN A 260 -20.88 8.19 -10.13
N LYS A 261 -21.78 7.43 -9.48
CA LYS A 261 -23.23 7.56 -9.66
C LYS A 261 -23.77 8.92 -9.20
N GLU A 262 -23.20 9.49 -8.13
CA GLU A 262 -23.59 10.79 -7.59
C GLU A 262 -23.11 11.94 -8.49
N PHE A 263 -21.94 11.78 -9.13
CA PHE A 263 -21.30 12.81 -9.94
C PHE A 263 -20.94 12.33 -11.36
N PRO A 264 -21.91 11.85 -12.17
CA PRO A 264 -21.64 11.28 -13.49
C PRO A 264 -21.09 12.32 -14.49
N ASP A 265 -21.42 13.61 -14.30
CA ASP A 265 -20.90 14.71 -15.12
C ASP A 265 -19.43 15.03 -14.83
N ARG A 266 -18.92 14.62 -13.66
CA ARG A 266 -17.52 14.82 -13.25
C ARG A 266 -16.67 13.58 -13.52
N PHE A 267 -17.26 12.40 -13.37
CA PHE A 267 -16.55 11.12 -13.49
C PHE A 267 -17.25 10.20 -14.48
N SER A 268 -16.61 9.99 -15.63
CA SER A 268 -17.16 9.19 -16.72
C SER A 268 -17.22 7.70 -16.37
N VAL A 269 -16.21 7.23 -15.65
CA VAL A 269 -16.04 5.85 -15.20
C VAL A 269 -15.57 5.79 -13.75
N VAL A 270 -15.72 4.64 -13.11
CA VAL A 270 -15.32 4.42 -11.70
C VAL A 270 -13.82 4.69 -11.50
N ASP A 271 -13.00 4.35 -12.48
CA ASP A 271 -11.55 4.55 -12.43
C ASP A 271 -11.16 6.03 -12.33
N ASP A 272 -11.98 6.95 -12.88
CA ASP A 272 -11.73 8.38 -12.74
C ASP A 272 -11.89 8.83 -11.29
N VAL A 273 -12.81 8.22 -10.54
CA VAL A 273 -12.94 8.46 -9.09
C VAL A 273 -11.75 7.87 -8.35
N PHE A 274 -11.34 6.63 -8.70
CA PHE A 274 -10.22 5.98 -8.04
C PHE A 274 -8.91 6.77 -8.19
N LYS A 275 -8.68 7.44 -9.33
CA LYS A 275 -7.54 8.35 -9.53
C LYS A 275 -7.49 9.48 -8.49
N GLU A 276 -8.62 9.96 -7.98
CA GLU A 276 -8.62 10.96 -6.89
C GLU A 276 -8.07 10.40 -5.58
N PHE A 277 -8.34 9.12 -5.28
CA PHE A 277 -7.78 8.44 -4.11
C PHE A 277 -6.30 8.15 -4.29
N LEU A 278 -5.89 7.72 -5.48
CA LEU A 278 -4.47 7.53 -5.81
C LEU A 278 -3.69 8.86 -5.73
N GLN A 279 -4.26 9.94 -6.24
CA GLN A 279 -3.71 11.28 -6.10
C GLN A 279 -3.57 11.69 -4.63
N ALA A 280 -4.57 11.39 -3.81
CA ALA A 280 -4.54 11.66 -2.38
C ALA A 280 -3.43 10.86 -1.67
N HIS A 281 -3.20 9.61 -2.07
CA HIS A 281 -2.10 8.77 -1.57
C HIS A 281 -0.74 9.41 -1.89
N PHE A 282 -0.44 9.73 -3.15
CA PHE A 282 0.88 10.28 -3.48
C PHE A 282 1.09 11.75 -3.05
N THR A 283 0.03 12.55 -2.90
CA THR A 283 0.17 13.98 -2.50
C THR A 283 -0.14 14.27 -1.04
N GLY A 284 -0.74 13.33 -0.33
CA GLY A 284 -1.28 13.55 1.00
C GLY A 284 -2.47 14.51 1.03
N ARG A 285 -3.07 14.92 -0.08
CA ARG A 285 -4.21 15.86 -0.08
C ARG A 285 -5.52 15.11 0.13
N LEU A 286 -5.97 15.02 1.38
CA LEU A 286 -7.20 14.30 1.74
C LEU A 286 -8.49 15.10 1.50
N LEU A 287 -8.43 16.43 1.51
CA LEU A 287 -9.64 17.27 1.43
C LEU A 287 -10.50 17.02 0.18
N PRO A 288 -9.92 16.82 -1.03
CA PRO A 288 -10.71 16.47 -2.22
C PRO A 288 -11.54 15.19 -2.03
N ILE A 289 -10.91 14.09 -1.60
CA ILE A 289 -11.62 12.82 -1.38
C ILE A 289 -12.58 12.88 -0.19
N ALA A 290 -12.25 13.65 0.85
CA ALA A 290 -13.14 13.88 1.98
C ALA A 290 -14.46 14.51 1.52
N ARG A 291 -14.39 15.56 0.69
CA ARG A 291 -15.60 16.20 0.14
C ARG A 291 -16.43 15.24 -0.72
N LEU A 292 -15.79 14.47 -1.59
CA LEU A 292 -16.48 13.47 -2.41
C LEU A 292 -17.23 12.45 -1.54
N VAL A 293 -16.59 11.93 -0.49
CA VAL A 293 -17.19 10.96 0.42
C VAL A 293 -18.33 11.59 1.23
N GLU A 294 -18.11 12.77 1.83
CA GLU A 294 -19.12 13.46 2.65
C GLU A 294 -20.36 13.86 1.82
N GLU A 295 -20.17 14.36 0.60
CA GLU A 295 -21.27 14.72 -0.30
C GLU A 295 -22.07 13.49 -0.76
N THR A 296 -21.40 12.35 -0.94
CA THR A 296 -22.04 11.10 -1.40
C THR A 296 -22.70 10.33 -0.26
N PHE A 297 -22.07 10.23 0.91
CA PHE A 297 -22.51 9.35 1.99
C PHE A 297 -23.14 10.08 3.17
N GLY A 298 -23.01 11.41 3.21
CA GLY A 298 -23.50 12.28 4.28
C GLY A 298 -22.44 12.56 5.35
N GLU A 299 -22.70 13.59 6.17
CA GLU A 299 -21.75 14.13 7.16
C GLU A 299 -21.18 13.05 8.12
N GLY A 300 -19.86 13.06 8.30
CA GLY A 300 -19.10 12.13 9.14
C GLY A 300 -18.67 10.85 8.43
N SER A 301 -19.05 10.64 7.16
CA SER A 301 -18.74 9.40 6.45
C SER A 301 -17.26 9.27 6.11
N PHE A 302 -16.52 10.37 5.95
CA PHE A 302 -15.08 10.30 5.72
C PHE A 302 -14.35 9.86 6.99
N ARG A 303 -14.82 10.29 8.17
CA ARG A 303 -14.31 9.80 9.46
C ARG A 303 -14.63 8.32 9.67
N LEU A 304 -15.83 7.89 9.28
CA LEU A 304 -16.21 6.47 9.31
C LEU A 304 -15.24 5.64 8.45
N LEU A 305 -14.99 6.05 7.21
CA LEU A 305 -14.02 5.39 6.34
C LEU A 305 -12.60 5.40 6.94
N GLY A 306 -12.20 6.51 7.59
CA GLY A 306 -10.90 6.63 8.24
C GLY A 306 -10.70 5.78 9.49
N ASN A 307 -11.72 5.12 10.01
CA ASN A 307 -11.58 4.16 11.10
C ASN A 307 -11.52 2.70 10.60
N MET A 308 -11.55 2.48 9.28
CA MET A 308 -11.34 1.16 8.69
C MET A 308 -9.91 0.70 8.94
N GLY A 309 -9.79 -0.41 9.66
CA GLY A 309 -8.54 -1.12 9.91
C GLY A 309 -8.17 -2.06 8.78
N VAL A 310 -7.06 -2.77 8.97
CA VAL A 310 -6.45 -3.66 7.97
C VAL A 310 -6.96 -5.10 8.08
N GLU A 311 -7.68 -5.43 9.16
CA GLU A 311 -8.26 -6.74 9.42
C GLU A 311 -9.50 -7.00 8.56
N GLN A 312 -9.73 -8.25 8.16
CA GLN A 312 -10.84 -8.63 7.26
C GLN A 312 -12.21 -8.20 7.78
N ASP A 313 -12.50 -8.43 9.06
CA ASP A 313 -13.80 -8.07 9.65
C ASP A 313 -14.03 -6.56 9.68
N SER A 314 -12.95 -5.78 9.72
CA SER A 314 -13.01 -4.32 9.65
C SER A 314 -13.60 -3.87 8.32
N GLY A 315 -13.07 -4.37 7.19
CA GLY A 315 -13.60 -4.02 5.87
C GLY A 315 -15.09 -4.37 5.70
N VAL A 316 -15.53 -5.54 6.19
CA VAL A 316 -16.94 -5.94 6.14
C VAL A 316 -17.82 -4.98 6.95
N LEU A 317 -17.43 -4.67 8.19
CA LEU A 317 -18.17 -3.78 9.08
C LEU A 317 -18.32 -2.37 8.49
N TYR A 318 -17.23 -1.82 7.93
CA TYR A 318 -17.24 -0.48 7.36
C TYR A 318 -18.00 -0.40 6.03
N LEU A 319 -18.01 -1.47 5.22
CA LEU A 319 -18.87 -1.56 4.05
C LEU A 319 -20.35 -1.43 4.43
N GLU A 320 -20.82 -2.22 5.40
CA GLU A 320 -22.21 -2.14 5.86
C GLU A 320 -22.55 -0.77 6.45
N SER A 321 -21.61 -0.19 7.20
CA SER A 321 -21.80 1.11 7.85
C SER A 321 -21.94 2.23 6.82
N LEU A 322 -21.14 2.21 5.75
CA LEU A 322 -21.24 3.16 4.64
C LEU A 322 -22.53 2.96 3.83
N GLN A 323 -22.94 1.72 3.56
CA GLN A 323 -24.23 1.43 2.91
C GLN A 323 -25.42 2.00 3.73
N LYS A 324 -25.39 1.81 5.05
CA LYS A 324 -26.39 2.39 5.96
C LYS A 324 -26.34 3.92 5.95
N ALA A 325 -25.14 4.51 5.94
CA ALA A 325 -24.96 5.97 5.85
C ALA A 325 -25.56 6.53 4.55
N ARG A 326 -25.19 5.95 3.39
CA ARG A 326 -25.75 6.30 2.08
C ARG A 326 -27.28 6.23 2.06
N GLY A 327 -27.85 5.12 2.57
CA GLY A 327 -29.30 4.94 2.64
C GLY A 327 -30.01 5.96 3.55
N ARG A 328 -29.37 6.45 4.61
CA ARG A 328 -29.90 7.56 5.43
C ARG A 328 -29.81 8.89 4.69
N HIS A 329 -28.67 9.17 4.08
CA HIS A 329 -28.41 10.41 3.35
C HIS A 329 -29.38 10.61 2.18
N ILE A 330 -29.60 9.57 1.36
CA ILE A 330 -30.59 9.62 0.27
C ILE A 330 -31.99 9.89 0.80
N ARG A 331 -32.41 9.22 1.88
CA ARG A 331 -33.75 9.44 2.48
C ARG A 331 -33.92 10.85 3.03
N GLY A 332 -32.86 11.45 3.58
CA GLY A 332 -32.86 12.82 4.07
C GLY A 332 -32.96 13.88 2.97
N ARG A 333 -32.63 13.54 1.72
CA ARG A 333 -32.72 14.43 0.55
C ARG A 333 -34.08 14.43 -0.14
N ILE A 334 -34.98 13.50 0.19
CA ILE A 334 -36.32 13.44 -0.41
C ILE A 334 -37.21 14.52 0.25
N PRO A 335 -37.65 15.56 -0.48
CA PRO A 335 -38.52 16.59 0.08
C PRO A 335 -39.87 15.98 0.49
N GLY A 336 -40.34 16.26 1.71
CA GLY A 336 -41.69 15.89 2.17
C GLY A 336 -41.79 14.80 3.24
N LYS A 337 -40.67 14.34 3.81
CA LYS A 337 -40.66 13.59 5.08
C LYS A 337 -40.12 14.47 6.21
N GLU A 338 -40.91 15.47 6.59
CA GLU A 338 -40.79 16.02 7.94
C GLU A 338 -40.95 14.86 8.94
N LYS A 339 -40.09 14.85 9.96
CA LYS A 339 -40.17 13.92 11.08
C LYS A 339 -41.59 14.02 11.68
N VAL A 340 -42.41 13.00 11.46
CA VAL A 340 -43.63 12.77 12.25
C VAL A 340 -43.22 12.20 13.60
#